data_AF-T1AD51-F1
#
_entry.id   AF-T1AD51-F1
#
_cell.length_a   1.000
_cell.length_b   1.000
_cell.length_c   1.000
_cell.angle_alpha   90.00
_cell.angle_beta   90.00
_cell.angle_gamma   90.00
#
_symmetry.space_group_name_H-M   'P 1'
#
loop_
_entity.id
_entity.type
_entity.pdbx_description
1 polymer ?
#
loop_
_entity_poly.entity_id
_entity_poly.type
_entity_poly.pdbx_seq_one_letter_code
_entity_poly.pdbx_strand_id
1 'polypeptide(L)'
;MLRLVAFDMDGTLVDAASSWRVVHDAFDDHNDEALRLFLENRIDDREFIRSDIRKWWSHRPQLSIDDLEEILARIPLMPGAPEL
;
A
#
# COMPACT_ATOMS: atom_id res chain seq x y z
N MET A 1 32.36 -11.40 7.08
CA MET A 1 31.75 -11.13 5.77
C MET A 1 30.24 -11.22 5.94
N LEU A 2 29.51 -10.10 5.85
CA LEU A 2 28.05 -10.13 5.87
C LEU A 2 27.56 -10.72 4.53
N ARG A 3 26.64 -11.68 4.60
CA ARG A 3 26.04 -12.35 3.44
C ARG A 3 24.52 -12.26 3.54
N LEU A 4 23.99 -11.05 3.70
CA LEU A 4 22.56 -10.76 3.55
C LEU A 4 22.35 -9.25 3.48
N VAL A 5 21.52 -8.80 2.55
CA VAL A 5 20.97 -7.45 2.50
C VAL A 5 19.45 -7.58 2.45
N ALA A 6 18.75 -6.77 3.23
CA ALA A 6 17.29 -6.67 3.22
C ALA A 6 16.92 -5.24 2.85
N PHE A 7 16.02 -5.11 1.87
CA PHE A 7 15.50 -3.83 1.42
C PHE A 7 14.05 -3.69 1.90
N ASP A 8 13.69 -2.48 2.28
CA ASP A 8 12.29 -2.08 2.31
C ASP A 8 11.74 -1.98 0.88
N MET A 9 10.42 -1.88 0.72
CA MET A 9 9.77 -1.77 -0.59
C MET A 9 9.40 -0.32 -0.91
N ASP A 10 8.42 0.23 -0.19
CA ASP A 10 7.87 1.57 -0.44
C ASP A 10 8.94 2.64 -0.22
N GLY A 11 9.17 3.48 -1.23
CA GLY A 11 10.20 4.53 -1.20
C GLY A 11 11.65 4.01 -1.25
N THR A 12 11.86 2.69 -1.39
CA THR A 12 13.19 2.06 -1.48
C THR A 12 13.38 1.29 -2.77
N LEU A 13 12.53 0.29 -3.06
CA LEU A 13 12.56 -0.47 -4.31
C LEU A 13 11.54 0.08 -5.33
N VAL A 14 10.41 0.60 -4.85
CA VAL A 14 9.36 1.18 -5.68
C VAL A 14 9.21 2.68 -5.40
N ASP A 15 9.01 3.46 -6.43
CA ASP A 15 8.84 4.91 -6.39
C ASP A 15 7.39 5.27 -6.00
N ALA A 16 7.03 4.89 -4.78
CA ALA A 16 5.79 5.26 -4.11
C ALA A 16 6.06 5.40 -2.61
N ALA A 17 5.55 6.49 -2.01
CA ALA A 17 5.64 6.68 -0.57
C ALA A 17 4.79 5.66 0.22
N SER A 18 3.75 5.10 -0.40
CA SER A 18 2.93 4.03 0.16
C SER A 18 2.17 3.29 -0.94
N SER A 19 2.36 2.00 -1.03
CA SER A 19 1.60 1.10 -1.92
C SER A 19 0.10 1.08 -1.61
N TRP A 20 -0.28 1.21 -0.33
CA TRP A 20 -1.70 1.32 0.09
C TRP A 20 -2.32 2.63 -0.40
N ARG A 21 -1.57 3.73 -0.36
CA ARG A 21 -2.03 5.01 -0.91
C ARG A 21 -2.27 4.92 -2.41
N VAL A 22 -1.43 4.21 -3.15
CA VAL A 22 -1.63 4.00 -4.60
C VAL A 22 -2.95 3.28 -4.89
N VAL A 23 -3.34 2.29 -4.07
CA VAL A 23 -4.64 1.62 -4.22
C VAL A 23 -5.80 2.58 -3.93
N HIS A 24 -5.68 3.39 -2.86
CA HIS A 24 -6.65 4.45 -2.54
C HIS A 24 -6.79 5.48 -3.66
N ASP A 25 -5.68 5.96 -4.22
CA ASP A 25 -5.67 6.92 -5.32
C ASP A 25 -6.36 6.37 -6.59
N ALA A 26 -6.29 5.05 -6.83
CA ALA A 26 -7.00 4.41 -7.95
C ALA A 26 -8.54 4.47 -7.82
N PHE A 27 -9.06 4.69 -6.61
CA PHE A 27 -10.49 4.89 -6.33
C PHE A 27 -10.86 6.36 -6.04
N ASP A 28 -9.91 7.29 -6.16
CA ASP A 28 -10.10 8.72 -5.83
C ASP A 28 -10.67 8.94 -4.41
N ASP A 29 -10.25 8.10 -3.46
CA ASP A 29 -10.77 8.11 -2.09
C ASP A 29 -9.69 7.66 -1.10
N HIS A 30 -9.71 8.19 0.12
CA HIS A 30 -8.65 8.00 1.11
C HIS A 30 -9.21 7.67 2.49
N ASN A 31 -8.47 6.91 3.28
CA ASN A 31 -8.89 6.48 4.61
C ASN A 31 -8.26 7.30 5.75
N ASP A 32 -8.27 8.62 5.61
CA ASP A 32 -7.57 9.53 6.52
C ASP A 32 -8.08 9.43 7.96
N GLU A 33 -9.36 9.15 8.16
CA GLU A 33 -9.93 8.95 9.51
C GLU A 33 -9.42 7.67 10.17
N ALA A 34 -9.34 6.55 9.45
CA ALA A 34 -8.78 5.33 10.02
C ALA A 34 -7.28 5.49 10.26
N LEU A 35 -6.56 6.20 9.37
CA LEU A 35 -5.16 6.55 9.61
C LEU A 35 -4.99 7.37 10.89
N ARG A 36 -5.83 8.39 11.10
CA ARG A 36 -5.83 9.19 12.33
C ARG A 36 -6.08 8.32 13.56
N LEU A 37 -7.09 7.45 13.53
CA LEU A 37 -7.41 6.55 14.64
C LEU A 37 -6.27 5.56 14.93
N PHE A 38 -5.60 5.07 13.89
CA PHE A 38 -4.45 4.20 13.99
C PHE A 38 -3.26 4.90 14.65
N LEU A 39 -2.93 6.11 14.19
CA LEU A 39 -1.86 6.95 14.77
C LEU A 39 -2.14 7.35 16.23
N GLU A 40 -3.40 7.47 16.60
CA GLU A 40 -3.84 7.72 17.98
C GLU A 40 -3.86 6.44 18.85
N ASN A 41 -3.43 5.29 18.32
CA ASN A 41 -3.51 3.97 18.96
C ASN A 41 -4.93 3.57 19.40
N ARG A 42 -5.96 4.07 18.69
CA ARG A 42 -7.37 3.77 18.97
C ARG A 42 -7.86 2.52 18.25
N ILE A 43 -7.19 2.13 17.18
CA ILE A 43 -7.38 0.87 16.45
C ILE A 43 -6.02 0.21 16.24
N ASP A 44 -6.01 -1.12 16.12
CA ASP A 44 -4.79 -1.89 15.84
C ASP A 44 -4.52 -1.98 14.33
N ASP A 45 -3.36 -2.53 13.98
CA ASP A 45 -2.94 -2.72 12.58
C ASP A 45 -3.99 -3.50 11.78
N ARG A 46 -4.62 -4.51 12.40
CA ARG A 46 -5.58 -5.39 11.74
C ARG A 46 -6.86 -4.64 11.40
N GLU A 47 -7.37 -3.83 12.31
CA GLU A 47 -8.57 -3.05 12.04
C GLU A 47 -8.29 -1.92 11.06
N PHE A 48 -7.10 -1.31 11.10
CA PHE A 48 -6.70 -0.33 10.10
C PHE A 48 -6.68 -0.95 8.68
N ILE A 49 -6.00 -2.08 8.51
CA ILE A 49 -5.98 -2.85 7.25
C ILE A 49 -7.39 -3.26 6.79
N ARG A 50 -8.23 -3.76 7.71
CA ARG A 50 -9.61 -4.14 7.37
C ARG A 50 -10.44 -2.94 6.93
N SER A 51 -10.21 -1.77 7.52
CA SER A 51 -10.92 -0.55 7.13
C SER A 51 -10.56 -0.12 5.71
N ASP A 52 -9.28 -0.23 5.31
CA ASP A 52 -8.85 0.00 3.93
C ASP A 52 -9.52 -0.97 2.96
N ILE A 53 -9.49 -2.27 3.25
CA ILE A 53 -10.12 -3.30 2.41
C ILE A 53 -11.63 -3.08 2.28
N ARG A 54 -12.33 -2.79 3.39
CA ARG A 54 -13.77 -2.48 3.36
C ARG A 54 -14.05 -1.27 2.48
N LYS A 55 -13.19 -0.26 2.53
CA LYS A 55 -13.32 0.96 1.74
C LYS A 55 -13.13 0.65 0.25
N TRP A 56 -12.10 -0.09 -0.13
CA TRP A 56 -11.93 -0.55 -1.51
C TRP A 56 -13.11 -1.40 -2.01
N TRP A 57 -13.65 -2.29 -1.17
CA TRP A 57 -14.84 -3.08 -1.52
C TRP A 57 -16.12 -2.26 -1.64
N SER A 58 -16.23 -1.11 -0.96
CA SER A 58 -17.37 -0.21 -1.17
C SER A 58 -17.38 0.41 -2.57
N HIS A 59 -16.20 0.60 -3.17
CA HIS A 59 -16.04 1.02 -4.56
C HIS A 59 -16.19 -0.15 -5.54
N ARG A 60 -15.60 -1.30 -5.20
CA ARG A 60 -15.64 -2.51 -6.04
C ARG A 60 -15.89 -3.77 -5.19
N PRO A 61 -17.15 -4.22 -5.04
CA PRO A 61 -17.56 -5.33 -4.17
C PRO A 61 -16.97 -6.72 -4.49
N GLN A 62 -16.20 -6.84 -5.57
CA GLN A 62 -15.53 -8.05 -6.02
C GLN A 62 -14.07 -7.75 -6.41
N LEU A 63 -13.46 -6.75 -5.75
CA LEU A 63 -12.05 -6.45 -5.97
C LEU A 63 -11.21 -7.68 -5.64
N SER A 64 -10.54 -8.20 -6.66
CA SER A 64 -9.69 -9.39 -6.58
C SER A 64 -8.24 -9.01 -6.30
N ILE A 65 -7.40 -10.01 -6.04
CA ILE A 65 -5.94 -9.80 -5.92
C ILE A 65 -5.36 -9.36 -7.27
N ASP A 66 -5.79 -9.98 -8.37
CA ASP A 66 -5.33 -9.62 -9.72
C ASP A 66 -5.60 -8.13 -10.03
N ASP A 67 -6.76 -7.60 -9.59
CA ASP A 67 -7.06 -6.18 -9.74
C ASP A 67 -6.10 -5.29 -8.93
N LEU A 68 -5.72 -5.71 -7.72
CA LEU A 68 -4.74 -4.99 -6.90
C LEU A 68 -3.35 -5.06 -7.53
N GLU A 69 -2.96 -6.21 -8.06
CA GLU A 69 -1.71 -6.40 -8.79
C GLU A 69 -1.65 -5.49 -10.02
N GLU A 70 -2.73 -5.36 -10.79
CA GLU A 70 -2.82 -4.45 -11.94
C GLU A 70 -2.67 -2.98 -11.56
N ILE A 71 -3.19 -2.58 -10.40
CA ILE A 71 -3.04 -1.21 -9.86
C ILE A 71 -1.57 -0.98 -9.45
N LEU A 72 -1.01 -1.90 -8.66
CA LEU A 72 0.33 -1.78 -8.09
C LEU A 72 1.45 -1.96 -9.13
N ALA A 73 1.23 -2.73 -10.19
CA ALA A 73 2.19 -2.93 -11.28
C ALA A 73 2.54 -1.65 -12.05
N ARG A 74 1.77 -0.57 -11.86
CA ARG A 74 2.01 0.74 -12.47
C ARG A 74 3.02 1.58 -11.69
N ILE A 75 3.39 1.17 -10.48
CA ILE A 75 4.36 1.90 -9.66
C ILE A 75 5.75 1.75 -10.32
N PRO A 76 6.46 2.84 -10.62
CA PRO A 76 7.81 2.75 -11.16
C PRO A 76 8.77 2.16 -10.12
N LEU A 77 9.84 1.52 -10.59
CA LEU A 77 10.95 1.15 -9.70
C LEU A 77 11.78 2.39 -9.35
N MET A 78 12.38 2.39 -8.16
CA MET A 78 13.33 3.43 -7.77
C MET A 78 14.56 3.42 -8.69
N PRO A 79 15.15 4.60 -9.00
CA PRO A 79 16.39 4.65 -9.77
C PRO A 79 17.49 3.82 -9.12
N GLY A 80 18.09 2.89 -9.87
CA GLY A 80 19.13 1.99 -9.36
C GLY A 80 18.61 0.67 -8.76
N ALA A 81 17.30 0.51 -8.54
CA ALA A 81 16.72 -0.73 -8.02
C ALA A 81 16.83 -1.93 -8.99
N PRO A 82 16.69 -1.76 -10.33
CA PRO A 82 16.92 -2.87 -11.28
C PRO A 82 18.34 -3.45 -11.27
N GLU A 83 19.33 -2.73 -10.75
CA GLU A 83 20.75 -3.09 -10.74
C GLU A 83 21.23 -3.75 -9.42
N LEU A 84 20.37 -3.83 -8.41
CA LEU A 84 20.66 -4.44 -7.09
C LEU A 84 20.73 -5.98 -7.16
#